data_AF-A0A6J2XI88-F1
#
_entry.id   AF-A0A6J2XI88-F1
#
_cell.length_a   1.000
_cell.length_b   1.000
_cell.length_c   1.000
_cell.angle_alpha   90.00
_cell.angle_beta   90.00
_cell.angle_gamma   90.00
#
_symmetry.space_group_name_H-M   'P 1'
#
loop_
_entity.id
_entity.type
_entity.pdbx_description
1 polymer ?
#
loop_
_entity_poly.entity_id
_entity_poly.type
_entity_poly.pdbx_seq_one_letter_code
_entity_poly.pdbx_strand_id
1 'polypeptide(L)'
;MPRGKKLRINDDMSWMDRVVLFLGEVGGTAVLMFLGCMGCVGAITSNGVISDEQMSWAFGFAVLIAIQIFGHISGAHISPVVTLAAFVLGNVSLMQLPIYFLGQLFGALTGFGLLMVVTPSNYIKNRTSTAKVPGVCSPAINPKISRFQAFLVEFIITAILSWVCCAIWDPRNSNKLDSLTIRFGFTIAVLAMTAGPYTGAHMNPARSLAPALFNGDWDDH
;
A
#
# COMPACT_ATOMS: atom_id res chain seq x y z
N MET A 1 6.09 21.98 24.22
CA MET A 1 6.42 20.80 23.39
C MET A 1 5.84 19.57 24.07
N PRO A 2 4.96 18.77 23.42
CA PRO A 2 4.63 17.47 23.98
C PRO A 2 5.91 16.62 23.89
N ARG A 3 6.37 16.10 25.03
CA ARG A 3 7.43 15.07 25.08
C ARG A 3 7.07 13.96 24.09
N GLY A 4 8.01 13.55 23.23
CA GLY A 4 7.82 12.38 22.39
C GLY A 4 7.35 11.21 23.25
N LYS A 5 6.25 10.55 22.86
CA LYS A 5 5.77 9.37 23.57
C LYS A 5 6.92 8.36 23.66
N LYS A 6 7.15 7.77 24.84
CA LYS A 6 8.11 6.67 24.96
C LYS A 6 7.65 5.54 24.04
N LEU A 7 8.59 4.92 23.32
CA LEU A 7 8.33 3.71 22.55
C LEU A 7 7.71 2.66 23.48
N ARG A 8 6.59 2.08 23.05
CA ARG A 8 5.86 1.07 23.83
C ARG A 8 6.38 -0.30 23.43
N ILE A 9 6.99 -1.02 24.37
CA ILE A 9 7.44 -2.40 24.11
C ILE A 9 6.25 -3.34 24.22
N ASN A 10 5.58 -3.32 25.37
CA ASN A 10 4.40 -4.13 25.65
C ASN A 10 3.10 -3.33 25.46
N ASP A 11 2.02 -4.06 25.26
CA ASP A 11 0.65 -3.57 25.25
C ASP A 11 -0.25 -4.53 26.04
N ASP A 12 -1.37 -4.01 26.53
CA ASP A 12 -2.33 -4.78 27.32
C ASP A 12 -3.46 -5.37 26.45
N MET A 13 -3.22 -5.57 25.13
CA MET A 13 -4.25 -6.12 24.25
C MET A 13 -4.57 -7.57 24.59
N SER A 14 -5.87 -7.87 24.62
CA SER A 14 -6.34 -9.24 24.72
C SER A 14 -5.99 -10.03 23.46
N TRP A 15 -6.04 -11.36 23.56
CA TRP A 15 -5.82 -12.23 22.40
C TRP A 15 -6.86 -11.98 21.30
N MET A 16 -8.10 -11.65 21.67
CA MET A 16 -9.15 -11.33 20.71
C MET A 16 -8.86 -10.05 19.95
N ASP A 17 -8.39 -9.01 20.65
CA ASP A 17 -8.05 -7.75 20.01
C ASP A 17 -6.92 -7.93 19.01
N ARG A 18 -5.97 -8.82 19.29
CA ARG A 18 -4.88 -9.18 18.36
C ARG A 18 -5.40 -9.86 17.10
N VAL A 19 -6.38 -10.77 17.24
CA VAL A 19 -7.05 -11.42 16.10
C VAL A 19 -7.84 -10.41 15.29
N VAL A 20 -8.61 -9.53 15.94
CA VAL A 20 -9.37 -8.45 15.27
C VAL A 20 -8.42 -7.50 14.53
N LEU A 21 -7.30 -7.12 15.16
CA LEU A 21 -6.27 -6.29 14.54
C LEU A 21 -5.69 -6.96 13.29
N PHE A 22 -5.30 -8.23 13.41
CA PHE A 22 -4.79 -9.01 12.29
C PHE A 22 -5.80 -9.07 11.13
N LEU A 23 -7.05 -9.44 11.40
CA LEU A 23 -8.10 -9.56 10.40
C LEU A 23 -8.46 -8.21 9.76
N GLY A 24 -8.40 -7.12 10.53
CA GLY A 24 -8.58 -5.76 10.02
C GLY A 24 -7.50 -5.38 9.00
N GLU A 25 -6.24 -5.70 9.28
CA GLU A 25 -5.13 -5.46 8.36
C GLU A 25 -5.15 -6.40 7.14
N VAL A 26 -5.56 -7.66 7.32
CA VAL A 26 -5.81 -8.59 6.19
C VAL A 26 -6.87 -8.03 5.27
N GLY A 27 -8.03 -7.64 5.81
CA GLY A 27 -9.15 -7.11 5.04
C GLY A 27 -8.79 -5.80 4.34
N GLY A 28 -8.19 -4.85 5.06
CA GLY A 28 -7.80 -3.55 4.50
C GLY A 28 -6.76 -3.68 3.39
N THR A 29 -5.74 -4.52 3.58
CA THR A 29 -4.70 -4.72 2.56
C THR A 29 -5.21 -5.54 1.38
N ALA A 30 -6.16 -6.46 1.60
CA ALA A 30 -6.83 -7.19 0.52
C ALA A 30 -7.67 -6.25 -0.35
N VAL A 31 -8.42 -5.31 0.24
CA VAL A 31 -9.16 -4.27 -0.51
C VAL A 31 -8.20 -3.39 -1.31
N LEU A 32 -7.11 -2.95 -0.69
CA LEU A 32 -6.06 -2.17 -1.36
C LEU A 32 -5.54 -2.91 -2.60
N MET A 33 -5.09 -4.15 -2.43
CA MET A 33 -4.47 -4.91 -3.52
C MET A 33 -5.47 -5.29 -4.60
N PHE A 34 -6.67 -5.70 -4.22
CA PHE A 34 -7.71 -6.09 -5.17
C PHE A 34 -8.11 -4.90 -6.04
N LEU A 35 -8.57 -3.79 -5.45
CA LEU A 35 -9.06 -2.64 -6.20
C LEU A 35 -7.93 -1.86 -6.89
N GLY A 36 -6.82 -1.64 -6.19
CA GLY A 36 -5.68 -0.90 -6.71
C GLY A 36 -5.04 -1.59 -7.92
N CYS A 37 -4.68 -2.87 -7.77
CA CYS A 37 -4.08 -3.62 -8.88
C CYS A 37 -5.10 -3.97 -9.99
N MET A 38 -6.40 -4.08 -9.69
CA MET A 38 -7.43 -4.21 -10.73
C MET A 38 -7.44 -3.00 -11.66
N GLY A 39 -7.23 -1.79 -11.13
CA GLY A 39 -7.06 -0.57 -11.92
C GLY A 39 -5.87 -0.59 -12.87
N CYS A 40 -4.91 -1.50 -12.65
CA CYS A 40 -3.73 -1.70 -13.50
C CYS A 40 -3.95 -2.73 -14.64
N VAL A 41 -5.14 -3.34 -14.78
CA VAL A 41 -5.39 -4.33 -15.84
C VAL A 41 -5.71 -3.62 -17.17
N GLY A 42 -4.67 -3.06 -17.81
CA GLY A 42 -4.82 -2.24 -19.03
C GLY A 42 -5.40 -2.97 -20.24
N ALA A 43 -5.31 -4.30 -20.26
CA ALA A 43 -5.84 -5.10 -21.35
C ALA A 43 -7.38 -5.12 -21.39
N ILE A 44 -8.05 -4.80 -20.27
CA ILE A 44 -9.52 -4.69 -20.20
C ILE A 44 -9.97 -3.24 -20.43
N THR A 45 -9.19 -2.24 -19.97
CA THR A 45 -9.67 -0.85 -19.92
C THR A 45 -9.38 -0.02 -21.16
N SER A 46 -8.34 -0.32 -21.94
CA SER A 46 -7.77 0.69 -22.85
C SER A 46 -6.88 0.11 -23.98
N ASN A 47 -7.32 -0.99 -24.61
CA ASN A 47 -6.57 -1.66 -25.70
C ASN A 47 -5.09 -1.97 -25.33
N GLY A 48 -4.81 -2.20 -24.03
CA GLY A 48 -3.47 -2.51 -23.53
C GLY A 48 -2.65 -1.32 -23.00
N VAL A 49 -3.14 -0.08 -23.05
CA VAL A 49 -2.41 1.11 -22.54
C VAL A 49 -2.94 1.53 -21.17
N ILE A 50 -2.19 1.29 -20.09
CA ILE A 50 -2.56 1.77 -18.75
C ILE A 50 -2.21 3.26 -18.67
N SER A 51 -3.19 4.12 -18.36
CA SER A 51 -2.89 5.50 -17.99
C SER A 51 -2.38 5.55 -16.55
N ASP A 52 -1.24 6.23 -16.32
CA ASP A 52 -0.69 6.46 -14.98
C ASP A 52 -1.72 7.15 -14.07
N GLU A 53 -2.59 7.99 -14.64
CA GLU A 53 -3.67 8.68 -13.93
C GLU A 53 -4.72 7.69 -13.41
N GLN A 54 -5.14 6.73 -14.24
CA GLN A 54 -6.12 5.72 -13.86
C GLN A 54 -5.59 4.86 -12.71
N MET A 55 -4.33 4.41 -12.81
CA MET A 55 -3.68 3.64 -11.76
C MET A 55 -3.66 4.43 -10.44
N SER A 56 -3.27 5.70 -10.52
CA SER A 56 -3.13 6.55 -9.35
C SER A 56 -4.45 6.79 -8.63
N TRP A 57 -5.53 7.04 -9.38
CA TRP A 57 -6.87 7.15 -8.83
C TRP A 57 -7.36 5.82 -8.22
N ALA A 58 -7.11 4.70 -8.90
CA ALA A 58 -7.49 3.39 -8.39
C ALA A 58 -6.86 3.09 -7.02
N PHE A 59 -5.54 3.32 -6.87
CA PHE A 59 -4.87 3.14 -5.58
C PHE A 59 -5.34 4.14 -4.52
N GLY A 60 -5.49 5.43 -4.88
CA GLY A 60 -5.97 6.44 -3.94
C GLY A 60 -7.36 6.11 -3.39
N PHE A 61 -8.29 5.72 -4.26
CA PHE A 61 -9.64 5.34 -3.84
C PHE A 61 -9.69 3.98 -3.15
N ALA A 62 -8.85 3.01 -3.53
CA ALA A 62 -8.74 1.74 -2.82
C ALA A 62 -8.29 1.94 -1.36
N VAL A 63 -7.29 2.80 -1.13
CA VAL A 63 -6.86 3.18 0.22
C VAL A 63 -7.97 3.91 0.98
N LEU A 64 -8.66 4.85 0.33
CA LEU A 64 -9.80 5.55 0.94
C LEU A 64 -10.85 4.57 1.46
N ILE A 65 -11.26 3.61 0.62
CA ILE A 65 -12.25 2.58 0.96
C ILE A 65 -11.72 1.68 2.08
N ALA A 66 -10.45 1.24 2.01
CA ALA A 66 -9.85 0.42 3.05
C ALA A 66 -9.85 1.11 4.42
N ILE A 67 -9.50 2.40 4.48
CA ILE A 67 -9.54 3.18 5.73
C ILE A 67 -11.00 3.40 6.18
N GLN A 68 -11.92 3.63 5.25
CA GLN A 68 -13.34 3.80 5.58
C GLN A 68 -13.95 2.55 6.22
N ILE A 69 -13.54 1.35 5.76
CA ILE A 69 -14.04 0.06 6.28
C ILE A 69 -13.28 -0.36 7.54
N PHE A 70 -11.95 -0.34 7.51
CA PHE A 70 -11.10 -0.98 8.54
C PHE A 70 -10.40 0.01 9.48
N GLY A 71 -10.48 1.32 9.21
CA GLY A 71 -9.78 2.34 10.00
C GLY A 71 -10.21 2.37 11.46
N HIS A 72 -11.48 2.11 11.76
CA HIS A 72 -11.99 2.03 13.13
C HIS A 72 -11.67 0.70 13.83
N ILE A 73 -11.21 -0.31 13.08
CA ILE A 73 -10.92 -1.66 13.59
C ILE A 73 -9.43 -1.80 13.91
N SER A 74 -8.55 -1.54 12.92
CA SER A 74 -7.10 -1.71 13.04
C SER A 74 -6.31 -0.41 12.87
N GLY A 75 -6.96 0.72 12.57
CA GLY A 75 -6.29 1.92 12.07
C GLY A 75 -5.99 1.87 10.57
N ALA A 76 -6.25 0.74 9.91
CA ALA A 76 -6.01 0.50 8.48
C ALA A 76 -4.64 1.00 8.02
N HIS A 77 -3.58 0.51 8.66
CA HIS A 77 -2.22 0.88 8.26
C HIS A 77 -1.90 0.36 6.86
N ILE A 78 -2.35 -0.86 6.54
CA ILE A 78 -2.34 -1.52 5.23
C ILE A 78 -0.98 -1.49 4.50
N SER A 79 0.08 -1.17 5.24
CA SER A 79 1.43 -0.93 4.76
C SER A 79 2.42 -1.12 5.91
N PRO A 80 3.47 -1.93 5.71
CA PRO A 80 4.53 -2.09 6.70
C PRO A 80 5.20 -0.77 7.07
N VAL A 81 5.34 0.16 6.12
CA VAL A 81 6.00 1.45 6.38
C VAL A 81 5.12 2.38 7.22
N VAL A 82 3.81 2.42 6.95
CA VAL A 82 2.85 3.19 7.77
C VAL A 82 2.82 2.66 9.21
N THR A 83 2.88 1.34 9.35
CA THR A 83 2.96 0.68 10.68
C THR A 83 4.26 1.04 11.40
N LEU A 84 5.39 1.04 10.70
CA LEU A 84 6.66 1.43 11.28
C LEU A 84 6.64 2.91 11.72
N ALA A 85 6.06 3.80 10.91
CA ALA A 85 5.86 5.20 11.28
C ALA A 85 5.01 5.33 12.55
N ALA A 86 3.92 4.56 12.67
CA ALA A 86 3.07 4.53 13.86
C ALA A 86 3.82 4.04 15.11
N PHE A 87 4.71 3.05 14.95
CA PHE A 87 5.56 2.55 16.02
C PHE A 87 6.56 3.62 16.48
N VAL A 88 7.25 4.29 15.56
CA VAL A 88 8.20 5.38 15.88
C VAL A 88 7.52 6.54 16.62
N LEU A 89 6.25 6.83 16.31
CA LEU A 89 5.43 7.82 17.02
C LEU A 89 4.88 7.35 18.37
N GLY A 90 5.08 6.07 18.73
CA GLY A 90 4.58 5.47 19.96
C GLY A 90 3.06 5.22 19.96
N ASN A 91 2.43 5.14 18.78
CA ASN A 91 1.02 4.77 18.63
C ASN A 91 0.82 3.26 18.56
N VAL A 92 1.83 2.53 18.07
CA VAL A 92 1.88 1.06 18.02
C VAL A 92 2.96 0.54 18.95
N SER A 93 2.72 -0.61 19.59
CA SER A 93 3.72 -1.30 20.42
C SER A 93 4.63 -2.21 19.59
N LEU A 94 5.79 -2.56 20.13
CA LEU A 94 6.70 -3.51 19.49
C LEU A 94 6.04 -4.89 19.29
N MET A 95 5.20 -5.33 20.25
CA MET A 95 4.48 -6.61 20.17
C MET A 95 3.36 -6.62 19.13
N GLN A 96 2.85 -5.45 18.73
CA GLN A 96 1.84 -5.33 17.68
C GLN A 96 2.46 -5.37 16.27
N LEU A 97 3.71 -4.90 16.09
CA LEU A 97 4.39 -4.88 14.78
C LEU A 97 4.28 -6.19 13.97
N PRO A 98 4.62 -7.37 14.51
CA PRO A 98 4.53 -8.61 13.75
C PRO A 98 3.09 -8.94 13.33
N ILE A 99 2.10 -8.56 14.14
CA ILE A 99 0.69 -8.80 13.84
C ILE A 99 0.25 -7.96 12.63
N TYR A 100 0.61 -6.67 12.62
CA TYR A 100 0.37 -5.80 11.47
C TYR A 100 1.06 -6.30 10.21
N PHE A 101 2.36 -6.61 10.29
CA PHE A 101 3.13 -7.06 9.13
C PHE A 101 2.60 -8.36 8.53
N LEU A 102 2.27 -9.34 9.38
CA LEU A 102 1.65 -10.58 8.91
C LEU A 102 0.27 -10.31 8.30
N GLY A 103 -0.57 -9.51 8.97
CA GLY A 103 -1.90 -9.17 8.45
C GLY A 103 -1.83 -8.50 7.07
N GLN A 104 -0.91 -7.56 6.91
CA GLN A 104 -0.66 -6.87 5.64
C GLN A 104 -0.14 -7.83 4.56
N LEU A 105 0.78 -8.73 4.90
CA LEU A 105 1.28 -9.72 3.96
C LEU A 105 0.17 -10.66 3.47
N PHE A 106 -0.59 -11.26 4.39
CA PHE A 106 -1.69 -12.15 4.05
C PHE A 106 -2.80 -11.43 3.29
N GLY A 107 -3.12 -10.20 3.69
CA GLY A 107 -4.07 -9.36 2.98
C GLY A 107 -3.61 -9.05 1.56
N ALA A 108 -2.34 -8.71 1.37
CA ALA A 108 -1.79 -8.42 0.06
C ALA A 108 -1.85 -9.64 -0.88
N LEU A 109 -1.45 -10.81 -0.37
CA LEU A 109 -1.53 -12.08 -1.10
C LEU A 109 -2.98 -12.46 -1.44
N THR A 110 -3.92 -12.26 -0.50
CA THR A 110 -5.33 -12.58 -0.69
C THR A 110 -5.97 -11.65 -1.72
N GLY A 111 -5.79 -10.33 -1.59
CA GLY A 111 -6.35 -9.35 -2.51
C GLY A 111 -5.82 -9.50 -3.93
N PHE A 112 -4.50 -9.69 -4.08
CA PHE A 112 -3.90 -9.95 -5.39
C PHE A 112 -4.31 -11.32 -5.94
N GLY A 113 -4.37 -12.36 -5.10
CA GLY A 113 -4.85 -13.68 -5.51
C GLY A 113 -6.30 -13.66 -6.00
N LEU A 114 -7.19 -12.91 -5.35
CA LEU A 114 -8.56 -12.70 -5.82
C LEU A 114 -8.59 -12.01 -7.18
N LEU A 115 -7.74 -11.00 -7.39
CA LEU A 115 -7.60 -10.36 -8.71
C LEU A 115 -7.23 -11.38 -9.79
N MET A 116 -6.31 -12.29 -9.47
CA MET A 116 -5.86 -13.34 -10.40
C MET A 116 -6.97 -14.35 -10.74
N VAL A 117 -7.89 -14.60 -9.81
CA VAL A 117 -9.03 -15.51 -10.02
C VAL A 117 -10.12 -14.86 -10.88
N VAL A 118 -10.42 -13.58 -10.64
CA VAL A 118 -11.49 -12.88 -11.38
C VAL A 118 -11.06 -12.40 -12.77
N THR A 119 -9.76 -12.23 -12.99
CA THR A 119 -9.23 -11.71 -14.26
C THR A 119 -8.84 -12.88 -15.18
N PRO A 120 -9.32 -12.92 -16.43
CA PRO A 120 -8.93 -13.95 -17.38
C PRO A 120 -7.40 -13.99 -17.60
N SER A 121 -6.83 -15.19 -17.66
CA SER A 121 -5.37 -15.41 -17.66
C SER A 121 -4.64 -14.77 -18.84
N ASN A 122 -5.33 -14.55 -19.97
CA ASN A 122 -4.85 -13.86 -21.16
C ASN A 122 -4.63 -12.35 -20.93
N TYR A 123 -5.24 -11.75 -19.91
CA TYR A 123 -5.10 -10.33 -19.58
C TYR A 123 -4.12 -10.05 -18.44
N ILE A 124 -3.72 -11.08 -17.69
CA ILE A 124 -2.78 -10.96 -16.56
C ILE A 124 -1.33 -11.12 -17.03
N LYS A 125 -1.08 -12.06 -17.93
CA LYS A 125 0.25 -12.31 -18.49
C LYS A 125 0.22 -11.84 -19.94
N ASN A 126 0.90 -10.74 -20.25
CA ASN A 126 1.10 -10.32 -21.62
C ASN A 126 2.08 -11.28 -22.32
N ARG A 127 1.60 -12.49 -22.65
CA ARG A 127 2.41 -13.62 -23.18
C ARG A 127 2.79 -13.45 -24.66
N THR A 128 2.45 -12.32 -25.28
CA THR A 128 2.61 -12.11 -26.73
C THR A 128 3.90 -11.42 -27.13
N SER A 129 4.76 -11.04 -26.17
CA SER A 129 6.03 -10.37 -26.46
C SER A 129 7.21 -11.22 -25.97
N THR A 130 8.21 -11.42 -26.84
CA THR A 130 9.51 -12.03 -26.52
C THR A 130 10.37 -11.18 -25.57
N ALA A 131 9.92 -9.97 -25.24
CA ALA A 131 10.50 -9.11 -24.23
C ALA A 131 9.90 -9.40 -22.85
N LYS A 132 10.73 -9.40 -21.79
CA LYS A 132 10.28 -9.48 -20.41
C LYS A 132 9.44 -8.22 -20.10
N VAL A 133 8.12 -8.36 -20.12
CA VAL A 133 7.19 -7.28 -19.72
C VAL A 133 6.84 -7.50 -18.24
N PRO A 134 6.94 -6.46 -17.39
CA PRO A 134 6.52 -6.55 -16.00
C PRO A 134 5.09 -7.07 -15.88
N GLY A 135 4.85 -7.93 -14.90
CA GLY A 135 3.52 -8.45 -14.61
C GLY A 135 2.56 -7.34 -14.13
N VAL A 136 1.25 -7.62 -14.14
CA VAL A 136 0.26 -6.67 -13.61
C VAL A 136 0.64 -6.27 -12.18
N CYS A 137 0.71 -4.96 -11.93
CA CYS A 137 1.02 -4.39 -10.62
C CYS A 137 2.44 -4.69 -10.08
N SER A 138 3.33 -5.26 -10.89
CA SER A 138 4.73 -5.46 -10.52
C SER A 138 5.51 -4.13 -10.52
N PRO A 139 6.53 -3.98 -9.66
CA PRO A 139 7.48 -2.87 -9.77
C PRO A 139 8.10 -2.82 -11.16
N ALA A 140 8.10 -1.63 -11.76
CA ALA A 140 8.71 -1.40 -13.06
C ALA A 140 9.43 -0.06 -13.05
N ILE A 141 10.76 -0.09 -13.10
CA ILE A 141 11.57 1.12 -13.20
C ILE A 141 11.51 1.65 -14.62
N ASN A 142 11.27 2.96 -14.77
CA ASN A 142 11.31 3.59 -16.07
C ASN A 142 12.70 3.42 -16.71
N PRO A 143 12.82 2.90 -17.96
CA PRO A 143 14.12 2.66 -18.59
C PRO A 143 14.97 3.93 -18.79
N LYS A 144 14.38 5.12 -18.63
CA LYS A 144 15.08 6.41 -18.73
C LYS A 144 15.75 6.86 -17.43
N ILE A 145 15.56 6.15 -16.31
CA ILE A 145 16.16 6.50 -15.02
C ILE A 145 17.03 5.36 -14.50
N SER A 146 18.06 5.72 -13.72
CA SER A 146 18.92 4.76 -13.04
C SER A 146 18.24 4.15 -11.81
N ARG A 147 18.71 2.97 -11.39
CA ARG A 147 18.27 2.31 -10.13
C ARG A 147 18.42 3.20 -8.90
N PHE A 148 19.50 3.99 -8.84
CA PHE A 148 19.71 4.92 -7.74
C PHE A 148 18.66 6.04 -7.71
N GLN A 149 18.29 6.58 -8.88
CA GLN A 149 17.22 7.57 -8.97
C GLN A 149 15.86 6.96 -8.61
N ALA A 150 15.58 5.73 -9.05
CA ALA A 150 14.37 5.01 -8.66
C ALA A 150 14.28 4.81 -7.14
N PHE A 151 15.37 4.38 -6.51
CA PHE A 151 15.47 4.26 -5.05
C PHE A 151 15.20 5.60 -4.35
N LEU A 152 15.81 6.70 -4.83
CA LEU A 152 15.59 8.03 -4.26
C LEU A 152 14.13 8.47 -4.38
N VAL A 153 13.49 8.22 -5.53
CA VAL A 153 12.07 8.53 -5.73
C VAL A 153 11.22 7.80 -4.69
N GLU A 154 11.34 6.47 -4.60
CA GLU A 154 10.59 5.65 -3.65
C GLU A 154 10.87 6.06 -2.19
N PHE A 155 12.13 6.35 -1.85
CA PHE A 155 12.50 6.83 -0.52
C PHE A 155 11.81 8.15 -0.17
N ILE A 156 11.84 9.14 -1.08
CA ILE A 156 11.26 10.46 -0.85
C ILE A 156 9.74 10.39 -0.75
N ILE A 157 9.05 9.71 -1.67
CA ILE A 157 7.58 9.62 -1.61
C ILE A 157 7.10 8.85 -0.37
N THR A 158 7.86 7.84 0.05
CA THR A 158 7.57 7.07 1.26
C THR A 158 7.81 7.90 2.52
N ALA A 159 8.83 8.76 2.52
CA ALA A 159 9.07 9.72 3.60
C ALA A 159 7.94 10.76 3.69
N ILE A 160 7.45 11.27 2.55
CA ILE A 160 6.29 12.18 2.51
C ILE A 160 5.03 11.49 3.06
N LEU A 161 4.76 10.26 2.64
CA LEU A 161 3.67 9.45 3.18
C LEU A 161 3.79 9.28 4.70
N SER A 162 4.99 8.99 5.19
CA SER A 162 5.27 8.88 6.63
C SER A 162 5.02 10.19 7.37
N TRP A 163 5.40 11.34 6.82
CA TRP A 163 5.10 12.65 7.40
C TRP A 163 3.60 12.96 7.42
N VAL A 164 2.85 12.56 6.39
CA VAL A 164 1.39 12.69 6.39
C VAL A 164 0.78 11.87 7.53
N CYS A 165 1.26 10.64 7.75
CA CYS A 165 0.85 9.80 8.88
C CYS A 165 1.17 10.47 10.23
N CYS A 166 2.38 11.01 10.37
CA CYS A 166 2.78 11.79 11.56
C CYS A 166 1.84 12.97 11.82
N ALA A 167 1.48 13.73 10.79
CA ALA A 167 0.59 14.88 10.91
C ALA A 167 -0.84 14.48 11.30
N ILE A 168 -1.33 13.36 10.80
CA ILE A 168 -2.65 12.81 11.13
C ILE A 168 -2.73 12.41 12.60
N TRP A 169 -1.72 11.68 13.08
CA TRP A 169 -1.70 11.18 14.45
C TRP A 169 -1.17 12.19 15.48
N ASP A 170 -0.81 13.40 15.05
CA ASP A 170 -0.40 14.46 15.96
C ASP A 170 -1.57 14.87 16.86
N PRO A 171 -1.40 14.87 18.20
CA PRO A 171 -2.46 15.32 19.13
C PRO A 171 -2.98 16.72 18.84
N ARG A 172 -2.17 17.61 18.25
CA ARG A 172 -2.57 18.96 17.83
C ARG A 172 -3.57 18.96 16.68
N ASN A 173 -3.67 17.85 15.95
CA ASN A 173 -4.58 17.66 14.82
C ASN A 173 -5.81 16.79 15.17
N SER A 174 -5.96 16.39 16.44
CA SER A 174 -7.02 15.47 16.91
C SER A 174 -8.45 15.92 16.59
N ASN A 175 -8.72 17.23 16.55
CA ASN A 175 -10.04 17.78 16.27
C ASN A 175 -10.35 17.92 14.77
N LYS A 176 -9.47 17.45 13.88
CA LYS A 176 -9.60 17.63 12.43
C LYS A 176 -9.62 16.29 11.69
N LEU A 177 -10.32 15.28 12.20
CA LEU A 177 -10.30 13.92 11.64
C LEU A 177 -11.48 13.58 10.72
N ASP A 178 -12.51 14.43 10.65
CA ASP A 178 -13.78 14.13 9.94
C ASP A 178 -13.65 13.79 8.44
N SER A 179 -12.58 14.25 7.80
CA SER A 179 -12.29 13.96 6.38
C SER A 179 -10.96 13.24 6.19
N LEU A 180 -10.52 12.48 7.20
CA LEU A 180 -9.27 11.72 7.20
C LEU A 180 -9.19 10.75 6.01
N THR A 181 -10.24 9.96 5.79
CA THR A 181 -10.32 8.95 4.71
C THR A 181 -10.08 9.58 3.34
N ILE A 182 -10.80 10.66 3.05
CA ILE A 182 -10.70 11.41 1.79
C ILE A 182 -9.31 12.03 1.62
N ARG A 183 -8.79 12.70 2.66
CA ARG A 183 -7.46 13.33 2.62
C ARG A 183 -6.34 12.33 2.39
N PHE A 184 -6.41 11.17 3.05
CA PHE A 184 -5.40 10.13 2.89
C PHE A 184 -5.48 9.48 1.51
N GLY A 185 -6.68 9.17 1.02
CA GLY A 185 -6.87 8.66 -0.33
C GLY A 185 -6.31 9.60 -1.41
N PHE A 186 -6.58 10.90 -1.30
CA PHE A 186 -6.01 11.90 -2.22
C PHE A 186 -4.49 12.05 -2.08
N THR A 187 -3.94 11.89 -0.89
CA THR A 187 -2.47 11.87 -0.71
C THR A 187 -1.86 10.73 -1.50
N ILE A 188 -2.41 9.52 -1.39
CA ILE A 188 -1.94 8.36 -2.16
C ILE A 188 -2.10 8.61 -3.66
N ALA A 189 -3.24 9.14 -4.10
CA ALA A 189 -3.45 9.47 -5.51
C ALA A 189 -2.39 10.44 -6.05
N VAL A 190 -2.10 11.54 -5.35
CA VAL A 190 -1.11 12.54 -5.79
C VAL A 190 0.31 11.96 -5.79
N LEU A 191 0.69 11.18 -4.77
CA LEU A 191 2.00 10.53 -4.74
C LEU A 191 2.13 9.53 -5.89
N ALA A 192 1.07 8.78 -6.18
CA ALA A 192 1.04 7.85 -7.30
C ALA A 192 1.08 8.57 -8.67
N MET A 193 0.35 9.68 -8.84
CA MET A 193 0.36 10.44 -10.10
C MET A 193 1.75 11.02 -10.41
N THR A 194 2.48 11.43 -9.37
CA THR A 194 3.78 12.08 -9.51
C THR A 194 4.93 11.09 -9.66
N ALA A 195 4.95 10.02 -8.87
CA ALA A 195 6.03 9.02 -8.92
C ALA A 195 5.72 7.78 -9.77
N GLY A 196 4.46 7.57 -10.16
CA GLY A 196 4.01 6.47 -11.02
C GLY A 196 4.84 6.33 -12.29
N PRO A 197 5.07 7.42 -13.06
CA PRO A 197 5.89 7.37 -14.28
C PRO A 197 7.37 7.00 -14.05
N TYR A 198 7.86 7.03 -12.81
CA TYR A 198 9.26 6.73 -12.46
C TYR A 198 9.42 5.27 -12.02
N THR A 199 8.58 4.81 -11.08
CA THR A 199 8.75 3.52 -10.40
C THR A 199 7.45 2.73 -10.20
N GLY A 200 6.29 3.28 -10.62
CA GLY A 200 4.97 2.73 -10.29
C GLY A 200 4.47 3.09 -8.89
N ALA A 201 5.20 3.96 -8.17
CA ALA A 201 4.87 4.53 -6.85
C ALA A 201 4.40 3.49 -5.83
N HIS A 202 5.31 2.62 -5.41
CA HIS A 202 4.95 1.47 -4.58
C HIS A 202 4.66 1.87 -3.14
N MET A 203 5.57 2.61 -2.49
CA MET A 203 5.41 3.13 -1.12
C MET A 203 5.09 2.10 -0.02
N ASN A 204 5.03 0.81 -0.37
CA ASN A 204 4.44 -0.25 0.44
C ASN A 204 5.09 -1.60 0.08
N PRO A 205 5.95 -2.15 0.95
CA PRO A 205 6.59 -3.44 0.72
C PRO A 205 5.61 -4.60 0.51
N ALA A 206 4.47 -4.62 1.22
CA ALA A 206 3.46 -5.67 1.03
C ALA A 206 2.79 -5.57 -0.36
N ARG A 207 2.57 -4.34 -0.85
CA ARG A 207 2.08 -4.08 -2.20
C ARG A 207 3.06 -4.54 -3.26
N SER A 208 4.36 -4.36 -3.06
CA SER A 208 5.38 -4.84 -4.00
C SER A 208 5.51 -6.36 -4.01
N LEU A 209 5.39 -7.00 -2.84
CA LEU A 209 5.70 -8.42 -2.66
C LEU A 209 4.66 -9.35 -3.29
N ALA A 210 3.36 -9.05 -3.15
CA ALA A 210 2.33 -9.95 -3.67
C ALA A 210 2.37 -10.11 -5.21
N PRO A 211 2.43 -9.03 -6.02
CA PRO A 211 2.59 -9.15 -7.46
C PRO A 211 3.89 -9.85 -7.85
N ALA A 212 5.01 -9.55 -7.19
CA ALA A 212 6.30 -10.20 -7.44
C ALA A 212 6.21 -11.72 -7.29
N LEU A 213 5.57 -12.19 -6.21
CA LEU A 213 5.40 -13.61 -5.94
C LEU A 213 4.49 -14.31 -6.96
N PHE A 214 3.35 -13.72 -7.30
CA PHE A 214 2.38 -14.32 -8.23
C PHE A 214 2.83 -14.27 -9.70
N ASN A 215 3.51 -13.19 -10.09
CA ASN A 215 4.02 -13.01 -11.44
C ASN A 215 5.37 -13.72 -11.64
N GLY A 216 6.10 -14.01 -10.56
CA GLY A 216 7.46 -14.56 -10.61
C GLY A 216 8.48 -13.53 -11.09
N ASP A 217 8.23 -12.24 -10.85
CA ASP A 217 9.05 -11.13 -11.31
C ASP A 217 9.69 -10.41 -10.12
N TRP A 218 11.02 -10.50 -10.04
CA TRP A 218 11.83 -10.04 -8.91
C TRP A 218 12.87 -9.01 -9.33
N ASP A 219 12.79 -8.52 -10.58
CA ASP A 219 13.72 -7.50 -11.05
C ASP A 219 13.51 -6.23 -10.24
N ASP A 220 14.61 -5.72 -9.67
CA ASP A 220 14.65 -4.46 -8.93
C ASP A 220 13.63 -4.37 -7.76
N HIS A 221 13.33 -5.50 -7.10
CA HIS A 221 12.43 -5.62 -5.92
C HIS A 221 12.99 -4.99 -4.64
#